data_AF-A0A957HC96-F1
#
_entry.id   AF-A0A957HC96-F1
#
_cell.length_a   1.000
_cell.length_b   1.000
_cell.length_c   1.000
_cell.angle_alpha   90.00
_cell.angle_beta   90.00
_cell.angle_gamma   90.00
#
_symmetry.space_group_name_H-M   'P 1'
#
loop_
_entity.id
_entity.type
_entity.pdbx_description
1 polymer ?
#
loop_
_entity_poly.entity_id
_entity_poly.type
_entity_poly.pdbx_seq_one_letter_code
_entity_poly.pdbx_strand_id
1 'polypeptide(L)'
;GCAFVAPWASVVIGGLAGVVVILAIDLVEALKIDDPVGAFAVHGACGIFGTLMIGLVGQPELTNGVGGLLMGGGVDMLVTQFIGSAATIIWVGVTSFLTFGGLKMIGRLRVASAADEVGIDIYEHGASLWPDILPVPSEGAGD
;
A
#
# COMPACT_ATOMS: atom_id res chain seq x y z
N GLY A 1 -5.43 14.80 -3.92
CA GLY A 1 -5.86 14.80 -5.32
C GLY A 1 -7.23 15.43 -5.47
N CYS A 2 -8.25 14.82 -4.86
CA CYS A 2 -9.66 15.15 -5.07
C CYS A 2 -10.04 16.64 -4.96
N ALA A 3 -9.39 17.41 -4.08
CA ALA A 3 -9.69 18.82 -3.87
C ALA A 3 -8.90 19.79 -4.76
N PHE A 4 -7.90 19.31 -5.51
CA PHE A 4 -6.87 20.18 -6.11
C PHE A 4 -6.74 20.06 -7.63
N VAL A 5 -7.52 19.18 -8.26
CA VAL A 5 -7.47 18.95 -9.71
C VAL A 5 -8.86 19.10 -10.33
N ALA A 6 -8.92 19.44 -11.61
CA ALA A 6 -10.18 19.54 -12.35
C ALA A 6 -10.86 18.16 -12.50
N PRO A 7 -12.20 18.09 -12.65
CA PRO A 7 -12.91 16.81 -12.78
C PRO A 7 -12.47 15.94 -13.95
N TRP A 8 -12.10 16.52 -15.10
CA TRP A 8 -11.59 15.73 -16.23
C TRP A 8 -10.23 15.11 -15.90
N ALA A 9 -9.38 15.82 -15.15
CA ALA A 9 -8.05 15.36 -14.77
C ALA A 9 -8.15 14.23 -13.74
N SER A 10 -9.14 14.23 -12.84
CA SER A 10 -9.32 13.13 -11.88
C SER A 10 -9.63 11.79 -12.55
N VAL A 11 -10.43 11.81 -13.63
CA VAL A 11 -10.71 10.60 -14.44
C VAL A 11 -9.42 10.07 -15.08
N VAL A 12 -8.60 10.95 -15.66
CA VAL A 12 -7.33 10.57 -16.27
C VAL A 12 -6.36 10.01 -15.22
N ILE A 13 -6.22 10.68 -14.07
CA ILE A 13 -5.37 10.22 -12.96
C ILE A 13 -5.83 8.84 -12.47
N GLY A 14 -7.13 8.61 -12.33
CA GLY A 14 -7.68 7.31 -11.94
C GLY A 14 -7.36 6.20 -12.96
N GLY A 15 -7.54 6.49 -14.25
CA GLY A 15 -7.19 5.55 -15.33
C GLY A 15 -5.70 5.20 -15.33
N LEU A 16 -4.82 6.19 -15.17
CA LEU A 16 -3.38 5.97 -15.08
C LEU A 16 -2.99 5.24 -13.79
N ALA A 17 -3.63 5.52 -12.66
CA ALA A 17 -3.41 4.80 -11.41
C ALA A 17 -3.76 3.31 -11.55
N GLY A 18 -4.78 2.97 -12.34
CA GLY A 18 -5.11 1.58 -12.70
C GLY A 18 -4.00 0.86 -13.47
N VAL A 19 -3.20 1.58 -14.26
CA VAL A 19 -2.00 1.01 -14.90
C VAL A 19 -0.85 0.91 -13.89
N VAL A 20 -0.64 1.96 -13.08
CA VAL A 20 0.41 2.01 -12.06
C VAL A 20 0.28 0.87 -11.06
N VAL A 21 -0.94 0.54 -10.61
CA VAL A 21 -1.14 -0.56 -9.65
C VAL A 21 -0.70 -1.91 -10.23
N ILE A 22 -1.01 -2.21 -11.49
CA ILE A 22 -0.62 -3.47 -12.14
C ILE A 22 0.90 -3.55 -12.23
N LEU A 23 1.54 -2.49 -12.74
CA LEU A 23 3.00 -2.45 -12.86
C LEU A 23 3.70 -2.53 -11.49
N ALA A 24 3.09 -1.96 -10.44
CA ALA A 24 3.61 -2.03 -9.09
C ALA A 24 3.47 -3.43 -8.49
N ILE A 25 2.36 -4.15 -8.74
CA ILE A 25 2.20 -5.55 -8.36
C ILE A 25 3.30 -6.39 -9.02
N ASP A 26 3.44 -6.31 -10.34
CA ASP A 26 4.46 -7.06 -11.09
C ASP A 26 5.88 -6.78 -10.59
N LEU A 27 6.16 -5.52 -10.23
CA LEU A 27 7.45 -5.14 -9.65
C LEU A 27 7.67 -5.75 -8.27
N VAL A 28 6.67 -5.71 -7.38
CA VAL A 28 6.77 -6.29 -6.02
C VAL A 28 6.97 -7.80 -6.09
N GLU A 29 6.23 -8.48 -6.98
CA GLU A 29 6.38 -9.91 -7.23
C GLU A 29 7.76 -10.25 -7.81
N ALA A 30 8.25 -9.47 -8.78
CA ALA A 30 9.58 -9.65 -9.35
C ALA A 30 10.70 -9.47 -8.31
N LEU A 31 10.49 -8.61 -7.31
CA LEU A 31 11.38 -8.43 -6.17
C LEU A 31 11.25 -9.53 -5.10
N LYS A 32 10.33 -10.48 -5.27
CA LYS A 32 10.02 -11.56 -4.32
C LYS A 32 9.63 -11.05 -2.94
N ILE A 33 8.93 -9.92 -2.90
CA ILE A 33 8.36 -9.36 -1.68
C ILE A 33 6.95 -9.93 -1.52
N ASP A 34 6.72 -10.61 -0.40
CA ASP A 34 5.41 -11.17 -0.04
C ASP A 34 4.49 -10.06 0.48
N ASP A 35 3.75 -9.43 -0.44
CA ASP A 35 2.69 -8.46 -0.16
C ASP A 35 1.32 -9.12 -0.43
N PRO A 36 0.77 -9.87 0.55
CA PRO A 36 -0.33 -10.82 0.31
C PRO A 36 -1.64 -10.18 -0.15
N VAL A 37 -1.80 -8.87 0.05
CA VAL A 37 -3.00 -8.12 -0.33
C VAL A 37 -2.72 -7.00 -1.35
N GLY A 38 -1.48 -6.92 -1.85
CA GLY A 38 -1.05 -5.84 -2.76
C GLY A 38 -1.13 -4.44 -2.13
N ALA A 39 -0.96 -4.34 -0.80
CA ALA A 39 -1.11 -3.09 -0.07
C ALA A 39 -0.13 -2.02 -0.56
N PHE A 40 1.11 -2.39 -0.86
CA PHE A 40 2.10 -1.44 -1.37
C PHE A 40 1.71 -0.92 -2.76
N ALA A 41 1.26 -1.79 -3.66
CA ALA A 41 0.89 -1.38 -5.01
C ALA A 41 -0.30 -0.41 -5.01
N VAL A 42 -1.35 -0.73 -4.25
CA VAL A 42 -2.58 0.08 -4.18
C VAL A 42 -2.37 1.37 -3.39
N HIS A 43 -1.72 1.31 -2.22
CA HIS A 43 -1.63 2.47 -1.33
C HIS A 43 -0.30 3.22 -1.47
N GLY A 44 0.81 2.50 -1.53
CA GLY A 44 2.15 3.08 -1.67
C GLY A 44 2.35 3.69 -3.05
N ALA A 45 2.39 2.85 -4.09
CA ALA A 45 2.69 3.29 -5.45
C ALA A 45 1.62 4.26 -6.01
N CYS A 46 0.33 3.92 -5.92
CA CYS A 46 -0.72 4.81 -6.42
C CYS A 46 -0.87 6.08 -5.54
N GLY A 47 -0.57 6.00 -4.24
CA GLY A 47 -0.53 7.16 -3.36
C GLY A 47 0.52 8.17 -3.79
N ILE A 48 1.77 7.70 -4.00
CA ILE A 48 2.87 8.53 -4.51
C ILE A 48 2.55 9.08 -5.91
N PHE A 49 2.02 8.24 -6.81
CA PHE A 49 1.61 8.71 -8.13
C PHE A 49 0.57 9.83 -8.02
N GLY A 50 -0.46 9.65 -7.20
CA GLY A 50 -1.52 10.64 -7.00
C GLY A 50 -1.03 11.96 -6.39
N THR A 51 -0.06 11.93 -5.47
CA THR A 51 0.53 13.16 -4.92
C THR A 51 1.36 13.89 -5.97
N LEU A 52 2.14 13.18 -6.77
CA LEU A 52 2.92 13.77 -7.87
C LEU A 52 2.03 14.36 -8.97
N MET A 53 0.87 13.76 -9.25
CA MET A 53 -0.11 14.33 -10.19
C MET A 53 -0.63 15.70 -9.74
N ILE A 54 -0.73 15.98 -8.44
CA ILE A 54 -1.04 17.35 -7.96
C ILE A 54 0.07 18.33 -8.38
N GLY A 55 1.33 17.89 -8.29
CA GLY A 55 2.49 18.63 -8.76
C GLY A 55 2.45 18.99 -10.24
N LEU A 56 1.83 18.14 -11.07
CA LEU A 56 1.72 18.37 -12.51
C LEU A 56 0.45 19.16 -12.88
N VAL A 57 -0.71 18.77 -12.36
CA VAL A 57 -2.01 19.24 -12.86
C VAL A 57 -2.88 19.91 -11.78
N GLY A 58 -2.28 20.29 -10.65
CA GLY A 58 -2.93 21.09 -9.62
C GLY A 58 -3.43 22.43 -10.17
N GLN A 59 -4.70 22.75 -9.93
CA GLN A 59 -5.32 23.96 -10.43
C GLN A 59 -5.02 25.15 -9.51
N PRO A 60 -4.45 26.26 -9.99
CA PRO A 60 -4.10 27.41 -9.17
C PRO A 60 -5.28 27.95 -8.36
N GLU A 61 -6.50 27.90 -8.90
CA GLU A 61 -7.74 28.31 -8.21
C GLU A 61 -8.05 27.44 -6.99
N LEU A 62 -7.52 26.21 -6.94
CA LEU A 62 -7.73 25.23 -5.87
C LEU A 62 -6.50 25.10 -4.95
N THR A 63 -5.35 25.64 -5.34
CA THR A 63 -4.06 25.50 -4.65
C THR A 63 -3.49 26.85 -4.19
N ASN A 64 -4.38 27.74 -3.75
CA ASN A 64 -4.03 29.08 -3.23
C ASN A 64 -3.18 29.92 -4.22
N GLY A 65 -3.47 29.82 -5.51
CA GLY A 65 -2.78 30.53 -6.58
C GLY A 65 -1.55 29.83 -7.15
N VAL A 66 -1.17 28.65 -6.63
CA VAL A 66 0.05 27.93 -7.08
C VAL A 66 -0.31 26.80 -8.04
N GLY A 67 -0.24 27.05 -9.34
CA GLY A 67 -0.50 26.01 -10.35
C GLY A 67 0.52 24.86 -10.30
N GLY A 68 0.09 23.68 -10.74
CA GLY A 68 1.00 22.60 -11.11
C GLY A 68 1.81 22.95 -12.37
N LEU A 69 2.85 22.15 -12.64
CA LEU A 69 3.80 22.39 -13.73
C LEU A 69 3.13 22.55 -15.11
N LEU A 70 2.05 21.81 -15.37
CA LEU A 70 1.30 21.84 -16.63
C LEU A 70 0.12 22.83 -16.61
N MET A 71 -0.11 23.50 -15.48
CA MET A 71 -1.23 24.44 -15.27
C MET A 71 -0.72 25.89 -15.10
N GLY A 72 0.40 26.21 -15.73
CA GLY A 72 1.00 27.55 -15.70
C GLY A 72 1.82 27.87 -14.44
N GLY A 73 2.02 26.88 -13.55
CA GLY A 73 2.93 26.99 -12.41
C GLY A 73 4.38 26.63 -12.75
N GLY A 74 5.24 26.70 -11.73
CA GLY A 74 6.63 26.26 -11.79
C GLY A 74 6.83 24.83 -11.28
N VAL A 75 8.10 24.42 -11.12
CA VAL A 75 8.47 23.10 -10.60
C VAL A 75 8.24 22.95 -9.09
N ASP A 76 8.03 24.06 -8.37
CA ASP A 76 8.00 24.10 -6.90
C ASP A 76 6.93 23.18 -6.30
N MET A 77 5.72 23.17 -6.88
CA MET A 77 4.64 22.28 -6.42
C MET A 77 5.03 20.81 -6.62
N LEU A 78 5.60 20.45 -7.79
CA LEU A 78 6.03 19.08 -8.06
C LEU A 78 7.15 18.63 -7.11
N VAL A 79 8.14 19.50 -6.87
CA VAL A 79 9.22 19.24 -5.92
C VAL A 79 8.66 19.09 -4.50
N THR A 80 7.71 19.93 -4.10
CA THR A 80 7.05 19.84 -2.79
C THR A 80 6.32 18.51 -2.61
N GLN A 81 5.57 18.06 -3.62
CA GLN A 81 4.88 16.77 -3.60
C GLN A 81 5.85 15.57 -3.55
N PHE A 82 6.98 15.68 -4.26
CA PHE A 82 8.05 14.69 -4.19
C PHE A 82 8.69 14.63 -2.80
N ILE A 83 9.09 15.77 -2.24
CA ILE A 83 9.68 15.87 -0.89
C ILE A 83 8.71 15.33 0.14
N GLY A 84 7.43 15.71 0.08
CA GLY A 84 6.40 15.21 0.99
C GLY A 84 6.28 13.69 0.94
N SER A 85 6.23 13.12 -0.27
CA SER A 85 6.16 11.66 -0.45
C SER A 85 7.42 10.97 0.09
N ALA A 86 8.61 11.49 -0.21
CA ALA A 86 9.88 10.96 0.30
C ALA A 86 9.97 11.03 1.83
N ALA A 87 9.56 12.15 2.42
CA ALA A 87 9.52 12.32 3.88
C ALA A 87 8.58 11.31 4.54
N THR A 88 7.39 11.08 3.95
CA THR A 88 6.47 10.04 4.43
C THR A 88 7.06 8.64 4.31
N ILE A 89 7.71 8.30 3.19
CA ILE A 89 8.37 6.99 3.00
C ILE A 89 9.47 6.78 4.05
N ILE A 90 10.32 7.78 4.29
CA ILE A 90 11.39 7.69 5.29
C ILE A 90 10.79 7.52 6.69
N TRP A 91 9.81 8.34 7.05
CA TRP A 91 9.16 8.27 8.36
C TRP A 91 8.51 6.89 8.60
N VAL A 92 7.68 6.43 7.66
CA VAL A 92 7.00 5.15 7.76
C VAL A 92 8.02 4.01 7.74
N GLY A 93 9.01 4.04 6.84
CA GLY A 93 10.05 3.02 6.76
C GLY A 93 10.84 2.87 8.05
N VAL A 94 11.28 3.98 8.66
CA VAL A 94 12.01 3.96 9.94
C VAL A 94 11.11 3.47 11.07
N THR A 95 9.92 4.03 11.22
CA THR A 95 9.01 3.67 12.32
C THR A 95 8.54 2.22 12.22
N SER A 96 8.14 1.75 11.03
CA SER A 96 7.78 0.36 10.78
C SER A 96 8.95 -0.59 11.03
N PHE A 97 10.17 -0.24 10.60
CA PHE A 97 11.36 -1.07 10.86
C PHE A 97 11.62 -1.21 12.36
N LEU A 98 11.54 -0.12 13.12
CA LEU A 98 11.72 -0.15 14.58
C LEU A 98 10.62 -0.94 15.28
N THR A 99 9.35 -0.71 14.92
CA THR A 99 8.21 -1.39 15.54
C THR A 99 8.20 -2.89 15.23
N PHE A 100 8.26 -3.27 13.95
CA PHE A 100 8.23 -4.68 13.56
C PHE A 100 9.53 -5.40 13.90
N GLY A 101 10.68 -4.72 13.82
CA GLY A 101 11.95 -5.22 14.33
C GLY A 101 11.90 -5.51 15.83
N GLY A 102 11.33 -4.60 16.62
CA GLY A 102 11.06 -4.80 18.05
C GLY A 102 10.19 -6.03 18.32
N LEU A 103 9.05 -6.14 17.64
CA LEU A 103 8.15 -7.30 17.76
C LEU A 103 8.84 -8.61 17.35
N LYS A 104 9.70 -8.57 16.33
CA LYS A 104 10.48 -9.74 15.89
C LYS A 104 11.47 -10.19 16.95
N MET A 105 12.18 -9.26 17.59
CA MET A 105 13.17 -9.57 18.64
C MET A 105 12.54 -10.28 19.85
N ILE A 106 11.29 -9.97 20.18
CA ILE A 106 10.56 -10.62 21.28
C ILE A 106 9.72 -11.83 20.82
N GLY A 107 9.85 -12.26 19.56
CA GLY A 107 9.14 -13.42 19.03
C GLY A 107 7.62 -13.23 18.88
N ARG A 108 7.15 -12.01 18.66
CA ARG A 108 5.71 -11.65 18.59
C ARG A 108 5.26 -11.12 17.22
N LEU A 109 6.15 -11.07 16.23
CA LEU A 109 5.80 -10.53 14.90
C LEU A 109 4.98 -11.51 14.04
N ARG A 110 5.26 -12.81 14.12
CA ARG A 110 4.57 -13.85 13.35
C ARG A 110 3.98 -14.90 14.29
N VAL A 111 2.89 -15.53 13.83
CA VAL A 111 2.32 -16.73 14.44
C VAL A 111 3.32 -17.89 14.42
N ALA A 112 3.06 -18.92 15.21
CA ALA A 112 3.89 -20.13 15.21
C ALA A 112 3.83 -20.83 13.85
N SER A 113 4.90 -21.54 13.46
CA SER A 113 4.95 -22.27 12.18
C SER A 113 3.84 -23.31 12.03
N ALA A 114 3.32 -23.86 13.13
CA ALA A 114 2.16 -24.75 13.12
C ALA A 114 0.91 -24.07 12.53
N ALA A 115 0.75 -22.75 12.69
CA ALA A 115 -0.34 -22.00 12.09
C ALA A 115 -0.25 -21.92 10.56
N ASP A 116 0.97 -21.97 9.99
CA ASP A 116 1.18 -22.01 8.54
C ASP A 116 0.78 -23.38 7.95
N GLU A 117 0.84 -24.46 8.75
CA GLU A 117 0.47 -25.81 8.31
C GLU A 117 -1.04 -26.06 8.31
N VAL A 118 -1.73 -25.63 9.37
CA VAL A 118 -3.18 -25.89 9.54
C VAL A 118 -4.06 -24.72 9.13
N GLY A 119 -3.48 -23.54 8.93
CA GLY A 119 -4.20 -22.28 8.70
C GLY A 119 -4.50 -21.52 9.99
N ILE A 120 -4.42 -20.18 9.93
CA ILE A 120 -4.55 -19.30 11.11
C ILE A 120 -5.92 -19.40 11.79
N ASP A 121 -6.99 -19.65 11.02
CA ASP A 121 -8.34 -19.77 11.57
C ASP A 121 -8.47 -20.98 12.49
N ILE A 122 -7.96 -22.15 12.06
CA ILE A 122 -7.96 -23.37 12.86
C ILE A 122 -7.03 -23.21 14.05
N TYR A 123 -5.84 -22.65 13.84
CA TYR A 123 -4.83 -22.50 14.88
C TYR A 123 -5.27 -21.57 16.04
N GLU A 124 -5.87 -20.41 15.74
CA GLU A 124 -6.28 -19.44 16.76
C GLU A 124 -7.72 -19.65 17.27
N HIS A 125 -8.63 -20.17 16.44
CA HIS A 125 -10.07 -20.20 16.74
C HIS A 125 -10.69 -21.61 16.75
N GLY A 126 -9.94 -22.65 16.36
CA GLY A 126 -10.46 -24.03 16.30
C GLY A 126 -11.58 -24.22 15.27
N ALA A 127 -11.72 -23.30 14.32
CA ALA A 127 -12.78 -23.30 13.31
C ALA A 127 -12.21 -22.99 11.93
N SER A 128 -12.86 -23.52 10.89
CA SER A 128 -12.52 -23.21 9.50
C SER A 128 -13.53 -22.25 8.91
N LEU A 129 -13.05 -21.25 8.15
CA LEU A 129 -13.91 -20.39 7.32
C LEU A 129 -14.47 -21.13 6.10
N TRP A 130 -13.85 -22.23 5.70
CA TRP A 130 -14.24 -23.05 4.54
C TRP A 130 -14.36 -24.52 4.95
N PRO A 131 -15.30 -24.89 5.82
CA PRO A 131 -15.35 -26.24 6.41
C PRO A 131 -15.62 -27.35 5.37
N ASP A 132 -16.12 -26.99 4.20
CA ASP A 132 -16.33 -27.86 3.04
C ASP A 132 -15.07 -28.08 2.19
N ILE A 133 -14.09 -27.18 2.26
CA ILE A 133 -12.83 -27.22 1.48
C ILE A 133 -11.63 -27.57 2.38
N LEU A 134 -11.63 -27.04 3.60
CA LEU A 134 -10.63 -27.19 4.64
C LEU A 134 -11.34 -27.60 5.94
N PRO A 135 -11.79 -28.87 6.05
CA PRO A 135 -12.45 -29.34 7.26
C PRO A 135 -11.50 -29.27 8.46
N VAL A 136 -12.04 -28.90 9.62
CA VAL A 136 -11.29 -28.93 10.88
C VAL A 136 -10.87 -30.37 11.14
N PRO A 137 -9.57 -30.65 11.38
CA PRO A 137 -9.13 -31.99 11.75
C PRO A 137 -9.95 -32.48 12.94
N SER A 138 -10.59 -33.65 12.84
CA SER A 138 -11.26 -34.25 13.99
C SER A 138 -10.21 -34.54 15.06
N GLU A 139 -10.45 -34.15 16.32
CA GLU A 139 -9.61 -34.57 17.44
C GLU A 139 -9.47 -36.11 17.40
N GLY A 140 -8.25 -36.63 17.16
CA GLY A 140 -7.95 -38.07 17.20
C GLY A 140 -7.27 -38.71 15.98
N ALA A 141 -6.28 -38.06 15.34
CA ALA A 141 -5.39 -38.74 14.38
C ALA A 141 -3.96 -38.89 14.93
N GLY A 142 -3.86 -39.30 16.20
CA GLY A 142 -2.61 -39.50 16.91
C GLY A 142 -2.79 -40.52 18.03
N ASP A 143 -2.99 -41.77 17.65
CA ASP A 143 -2.66 -42.96 18.44
C ASP A 143 -1.31 -43.49 17.95
#